data_AF-A0A2V8M8F8-F1
#
_entry.id   AF-A0A2V8M8F8-F1
#
_cell.length_a   1.000
_cell.length_b   1.000
_cell.length_c   1.000
_cell.angle_alpha   90.00
_cell.angle_beta   90.00
_cell.angle_gamma   90.00
#
_symmetry.space_group_name_H-M   'P 1'
#
loop_
_entity.id
_entity.type
_entity.pdbx_description
1 polymer ?
#
loop_
_entity_poly.entity_id
_entity_poly.type
_entity_poly.pdbx_seq_one_letter_code
_entity_poly.pdbx_strand_id
1 'polypeptide(L)'
;MDLRKVARAVLPTAAVAHLRRAKWQRERRRIASLDPLGEADFARILIDDLGLQSGDLVYVHSGIDGLNLAFPFYRILSLIQEAIGSGGTVMFPSYPNHRISSYEYLCQGNVFDVRRTPSYTGILTEFARRQRGAVRSLHPTKSVCAIGPAAKEITATHHLSPYPYDTCSPYYKLIEGGGKIIGLGATTNYISFGYCVDDAL
;
A
#
# COMPACT_ATOMS: atom_id res chain seq x y z
N MET A 1 -6.19 27.35 18.35
CA MET A 1 -5.58 27.75 17.06
C MET A 1 -4.56 26.68 16.67
N ASP A 2 -4.75 25.97 15.56
CA ASP A 2 -3.81 24.92 15.14
C ASP A 2 -2.51 25.54 14.62
N LEU A 3 -1.50 25.57 15.50
CA LEU A 3 -0.16 26.06 15.21
C LEU A 3 0.44 25.47 13.93
N ARG A 4 0.07 24.24 13.54
CA ARG A 4 0.55 23.62 12.30
C ARG A 4 -0.11 24.22 11.06
N LYS A 5 -1.40 24.54 11.12
CA LYS A 5 -2.10 25.21 10.02
C LYS A 5 -1.56 26.62 9.79
N VAL A 6 -1.36 27.38 10.87
CA VAL A 6 -0.77 28.73 10.79
C VAL A 6 0.66 28.66 10.26
N ALA A 7 1.49 27.75 10.78
CA ALA A 7 2.86 27.58 10.29
C ALA A 7 2.91 27.19 8.81
N ARG A 8 2.01 26.31 8.31
CA ARG A 8 1.97 25.97 6.87
C ARG A 8 1.55 27.14 5.98
N ALA A 9 0.70 28.04 6.47
CA ALA A 9 0.24 29.20 5.72
C ALA A 9 1.29 30.32 5.64
N VAL A 10 2.15 30.43 6.66
CA VAL A 10 3.10 31.55 6.80
C VAL A 10 4.54 31.15 6.41
N LEU A 11 4.93 29.88 6.54
CA LEU A 11 6.29 29.45 6.23
C LEU A 11 6.51 29.38 4.70
N PRO A 12 7.64 29.91 4.19
CA PRO A 12 8.04 29.73 2.80
C PRO A 12 8.13 28.24 2.43
N THR A 13 7.80 27.89 1.19
CA THR A 13 7.85 26.51 0.67
C THR A 13 9.22 25.85 0.92
N ALA A 14 10.31 26.62 0.81
CA ALA A 14 11.66 26.16 1.10
C ALA A 14 11.85 25.76 2.58
N ALA A 15 11.30 26.53 3.52
CA ALA A 15 11.34 26.21 4.94
C ALA A 15 10.54 24.95 5.26
N VAL A 16 9.34 24.81 4.68
CA VAL A 16 8.52 23.59 4.81
C VAL A 16 9.26 22.36 4.26
N ALA A 17 9.89 22.50 3.09
CA ALA A 17 10.69 21.44 2.49
C ALA A 17 11.91 21.06 3.36
N HIS A 18 12.60 22.04 3.94
CA HIS A 18 13.71 21.82 4.87
C HIS A 18 13.25 21.06 6.12
N LEU A 19 12.15 21.48 6.76
CA LEU A 19 11.60 20.80 7.94
C LEU A 19 11.18 19.36 7.62
N ARG A 20 10.53 19.13 6.47
CA ARG A 20 10.19 17.77 6.00
C ARG A 20 11.44 16.91 5.83
N ARG A 21 12.50 17.46 5.23
CA ARG A 21 13.78 16.77 5.04
C ARG A 21 14.47 16.46 6.37
N ALA A 22 14.50 17.41 7.31
CA ALA A 22 15.08 17.21 8.63
C ALA A 22 14.33 16.12 9.41
N LYS A 23 12.99 16.14 9.39
CA LYS A 23 12.16 15.07 9.97
C LYS A 23 12.48 13.71 9.34
N TRP A 24 12.54 13.66 8.01
CA TRP A 24 12.88 12.43 7.28
C TRP A 24 14.27 11.90 7.64
N GLN A 25 15.28 12.76 7.71
CA GLN A 25 16.64 12.37 8.13
C GLN A 25 16.67 11.84 9.56
N ARG A 26 15.89 12.44 10.48
CA ARG A 26 15.76 11.95 11.85
C ARG A 26 15.15 10.55 11.89
N GLU A 27 14.05 10.31 11.17
CA GLU A 27 13.46 8.97 11.10
C GLU A 27 14.42 7.97 10.48
N ARG A 28 15.13 8.32 9.40
CA ARG A 28 16.14 7.43 8.82
C ARG A 28 17.26 7.07 9.78
N ARG A 29 17.77 8.03 10.56
CA ARG A 29 18.78 7.77 11.61
C ARG A 29 18.22 6.85 12.70
N ARG A 30 16.96 7.06 13.11
CA ARG A 30 16.27 6.21 14.09
C ARG A 30 16.12 4.78 13.59
N ILE A 31 15.67 4.59 12.34
CA ILE A 31 15.54 3.26 11.75
C ILE A 31 16.92 2.58 11.62
N ALA A 32 17.94 3.31 11.15
CA ALA A 32 19.29 2.79 11.03
C ALA A 32 19.97 2.43 12.36
N SER A 33 19.47 2.95 13.49
CA SER A 33 19.95 2.58 14.83
C SER A 33 19.26 1.36 15.44
N LEU A 34 18.20 0.84 14.81
CA LEU A 34 17.56 -0.41 15.23
C LEU A 34 18.41 -1.61 14.79
N ASP A 35 18.24 -2.75 15.44
CA ASP A 35 18.88 -3.98 14.97
C ASP A 35 18.43 -4.31 13.54
N PRO A 36 19.34 -4.74 12.65
CA PRO A 36 18.98 -5.16 11.31
C PRO A 36 18.01 -6.34 11.34
N LEU A 37 16.89 -6.21 10.62
CA LEU A 37 15.85 -7.22 10.53
C LEU A 37 16.25 -8.30 9.53
N GLY A 38 16.58 -9.49 10.03
CA GLY A 38 16.94 -10.66 9.23
C GLY A 38 15.77 -11.25 8.46
N GLU A 39 16.06 -12.00 7.39
CA GLU A 39 15.03 -12.67 6.57
C GLU A 39 14.23 -13.69 7.37
N ALA A 40 14.90 -14.49 8.22
CA ALA A 40 14.23 -15.46 9.10
C ALA A 40 13.38 -14.79 10.18
N ASP A 41 13.84 -13.67 10.75
CA ASP A 41 13.06 -12.88 11.71
C ASP A 41 11.82 -12.29 11.06
N PHE A 42 11.98 -11.73 9.86
CA PHE A 42 10.87 -11.21 9.08
C PHE A 42 9.81 -12.29 8.80
N ALA A 43 10.24 -13.48 8.36
CA ALA A 43 9.35 -14.61 8.12
C ALA A 43 8.58 -15.03 9.39
N ARG A 44 9.25 -15.07 10.55
CA ARG A 44 8.60 -15.34 11.83
C ARG A 44 7.59 -14.27 12.20
N ILE A 45 7.94 -12.98 12.09
CA ILE A 45 7.02 -11.87 12.37
C ILE A 45 5.75 -11.95 11.50
N LEU A 46 5.87 -12.33 10.23
CA LEU A 46 4.70 -12.49 9.35
C LEU A 46 3.69 -13.52 9.91
N ILE A 47 4.17 -14.62 10.48
CA ILE A 47 3.34 -15.74 10.94
C ILE A 47 2.94 -15.54 12.40
N ASP A 48 3.90 -15.33 13.28
CA ASP A 48 3.73 -15.36 14.72
C ASP A 48 3.10 -14.05 15.25
N ASP A 49 3.53 -12.90 14.73
CA ASP A 49 3.09 -11.59 15.23
C ASP A 49 1.96 -10.98 14.39
N LEU A 50 2.04 -11.12 13.06
CA LEU A 50 1.03 -10.63 12.12
C LEU A 50 -0.05 -11.67 11.80
N GLY A 51 0.14 -12.92 12.25
CA GLY A 51 -0.89 -13.95 12.17
C GLY A 51 -1.20 -14.43 10.75
N LEU A 52 -0.26 -14.33 9.79
CA LEU A 52 -0.48 -14.85 8.45
C LEU A 52 -0.56 -16.38 8.46
N GLN A 53 -1.50 -16.90 7.69
CA GLN A 53 -1.84 -18.31 7.61
C GLN A 53 -2.04 -18.72 6.14
N SER A 54 -1.85 -20.02 5.89
CA SER A 54 -2.11 -20.61 4.56
C SER A 54 -3.55 -20.35 4.12
N GLY A 55 -3.72 -19.84 2.90
CA GLY A 55 -5.02 -19.49 2.32
C GLY A 55 -5.44 -18.04 2.52
N ASP A 56 -4.68 -17.24 3.27
CA ASP A 56 -5.07 -15.87 3.58
C ASP A 56 -5.22 -14.99 2.33
N LEU A 57 -6.25 -14.14 2.37
CA LEU A 57 -6.38 -12.97 1.54
C LEU A 57 -5.81 -11.77 2.30
N VAL A 58 -4.67 -11.23 1.88
CA VAL A 58 -3.93 -10.22 2.65
C VAL A 58 -3.68 -8.95 1.84
N TYR A 59 -4.00 -7.80 2.41
CA TYR A 59 -3.64 -6.48 1.90
C TYR A 59 -2.44 -5.91 2.62
N VAL A 60 -1.47 -5.40 1.87
CA VAL A 60 -0.18 -4.97 2.40
C VAL A 60 0.02 -3.48 2.15
N HIS A 61 0.08 -2.71 3.23
CA HIS A 61 0.63 -1.36 3.22
C HIS A 61 2.13 -1.41 3.54
N SER A 62 2.98 -0.88 2.67
CA SER A 62 4.43 -0.99 2.83
C SER A 62 5.16 0.34 2.73
N GLY A 63 6.10 0.58 3.63
CA GLY A 63 7.10 1.64 3.58
C GLY A 63 8.47 1.05 3.87
N ILE A 64 9.22 0.67 2.84
CA ILE A 64 10.50 -0.03 2.99
C ILE A 64 11.52 0.80 3.77
N ASP A 65 11.49 2.13 3.61
CA ASP A 65 12.36 3.05 4.37
C ASP A 65 12.10 3.04 5.89
N GLY A 66 10.96 2.48 6.32
CA GLY A 66 10.60 2.28 7.72
C GLY A 66 11.10 0.96 8.30
N LEU A 67 11.82 0.13 7.53
CA LEU A 67 12.38 -1.15 7.94
C LEU A 67 13.90 -1.12 7.83
N ASN A 68 14.62 -1.60 8.86
CA ASN A 68 16.06 -1.76 8.79
C ASN A 68 16.43 -3.15 8.23
N LEU A 69 16.11 -3.43 6.97
CA LEU A 69 16.25 -4.77 6.39
C LEU A 69 17.72 -5.19 6.26
N ALA A 70 18.05 -6.40 6.72
CA ALA A 70 19.34 -7.06 6.49
C ALA A 70 19.37 -7.90 5.21
N PHE A 71 18.31 -7.84 4.40
CA PHE A 71 18.12 -8.62 3.18
C PHE A 71 17.44 -7.76 2.09
N PRO A 72 17.50 -8.17 0.81
CA PRO A 72 16.94 -7.37 -0.28
C PRO A 72 15.40 -7.25 -0.22
N PHE A 73 14.87 -6.03 -0.36
CA PHE A 73 13.43 -5.74 -0.22
C PHE A 73 12.51 -6.61 -1.11
N TYR A 74 13.00 -7.05 -2.28
CA TYR A 74 12.20 -7.84 -3.21
C TYR A 74 11.83 -9.23 -2.66
N ARG A 75 12.57 -9.72 -1.65
CA ARG A 75 12.25 -10.98 -0.94
C ARG A 75 10.96 -10.87 -0.11
N ILE A 76 10.53 -9.67 0.28
CA ILE A 76 9.32 -9.49 1.09
C ILE A 76 8.10 -10.12 0.41
N LEU A 77 7.95 -9.95 -0.91
CA LEU A 77 6.82 -10.53 -1.63
C LEU A 77 6.85 -12.06 -1.57
N SER A 78 8.00 -12.70 -1.79
CA SER A 78 8.11 -14.16 -1.71
C SER A 78 7.85 -14.66 -0.29
N LEU A 79 8.35 -13.97 0.74
CA LEU A 79 8.11 -14.35 2.13
C LEU A 79 6.62 -14.29 2.51
N ILE A 80 5.90 -13.27 2.01
CA ILE A 80 4.44 -13.19 2.19
C ILE A 80 3.75 -14.34 1.45
N GLN A 81 4.14 -14.63 0.21
CA GLN A 81 3.57 -15.75 -0.57
C GLN A 81 3.86 -17.11 0.06
N GLU A 82 5.04 -17.31 0.63
CA GLU A 82 5.42 -18.51 1.39
C GLU A 82 4.55 -18.64 2.65
N ALA A 83 4.33 -17.56 3.40
CA ALA A 83 3.50 -17.57 4.61
C ALA A 83 2.01 -17.87 4.32
N ILE A 84 1.45 -17.31 3.25
CA ILE A 84 0.03 -17.53 2.88
C ILE A 84 -0.17 -18.75 1.97
N GLY A 85 0.90 -19.40 1.52
CA GLY A 85 0.86 -20.58 0.66
C GLY A 85 0.22 -20.35 -0.72
N SER A 86 0.12 -21.41 -1.52
CA SER A 86 -0.43 -21.36 -2.88
C SER A 86 -1.94 -21.07 -2.94
N GLY A 87 -2.65 -21.24 -1.82
CA GLY A 87 -4.06 -20.90 -1.69
C GLY A 87 -4.31 -19.42 -1.35
N GLY A 88 -3.30 -18.71 -0.86
CA GLY A 88 -3.43 -17.33 -0.43
C GLY A 88 -3.27 -16.31 -1.56
N THR A 89 -3.85 -15.13 -1.38
CA THR A 89 -3.76 -14.01 -2.33
C THR A 89 -3.24 -12.76 -1.61
N VAL A 90 -2.16 -12.18 -2.13
CA VAL A 90 -1.59 -10.92 -1.62
C VAL A 90 -2.03 -9.74 -2.49
N MET A 91 -2.37 -8.63 -1.84
CA MET A 91 -2.88 -7.41 -2.45
C MET A 91 -2.05 -6.19 -2.03
N PHE A 92 -1.87 -5.24 -2.94
CA PHE A 92 -1.12 -4.01 -2.72
C PHE A 92 -1.87 -2.80 -3.32
N PRO A 93 -1.83 -1.63 -2.67
CA PRO A 93 -2.27 -0.39 -3.31
C PRO A 93 -1.42 -0.13 -4.55
N SER A 94 -2.03 0.26 -5.66
CA SER A 94 -1.33 0.53 -6.93
C SER A 94 -1.70 1.91 -7.48
N TYR A 95 -1.56 2.97 -6.69
CA TYR A 95 -2.10 4.29 -7.10
C TYR A 95 -1.20 4.96 -8.14
N PRO A 96 -1.77 5.64 -9.15
CA PRO A 96 -0.98 6.30 -10.20
C PRO A 96 -0.39 7.64 -9.76
N ASN A 97 -0.68 8.08 -8.53
CA ASN A 97 -0.18 9.33 -7.96
C ASN A 97 -0.15 9.26 -6.42
N HIS A 98 0.77 10.00 -5.80
CA HIS A 98 0.90 10.16 -4.35
C HIS A 98 1.15 11.61 -3.90
N ARG A 99 1.23 12.56 -4.85
CA ARG A 99 1.68 13.94 -4.61
C ARG A 99 0.53 14.94 -4.49
N ILE A 100 -0.54 14.70 -5.23
CA ILE A 100 -1.74 15.53 -5.29
C ILE A 100 -2.97 14.71 -4.91
N SER A 101 -4.11 15.38 -4.69
CA SER A 101 -5.37 14.69 -4.43
C SER A 101 -5.85 13.88 -5.64
N SER A 102 -6.72 12.89 -5.41
CA SER A 102 -7.37 12.15 -6.50
C SER A 102 -8.13 13.07 -7.45
N TYR A 103 -8.80 14.10 -6.90
CA TYR A 103 -9.55 15.09 -7.67
C TYR A 103 -8.62 15.88 -8.62
N GLU A 104 -7.55 16.47 -8.09
CA GLU A 104 -6.58 17.21 -8.90
C GLU A 104 -5.94 16.32 -9.98
N TYR A 105 -5.62 15.06 -9.66
CA TYR A 105 -5.08 14.11 -10.62
C TYR A 105 -6.05 13.82 -11.78
N LEU A 106 -7.36 13.71 -11.49
CA LEU A 106 -8.39 13.51 -12.51
C LEU A 106 -8.60 14.77 -13.37
N CYS A 107 -8.60 15.95 -12.77
CA CYS A 107 -8.73 17.23 -13.50
C CYS A 107 -7.61 17.48 -14.51
N GLN A 108 -6.45 16.84 -14.35
CA GLN A 108 -5.35 16.93 -15.30
C GLN A 108 -5.58 16.13 -16.60
N GLY A 109 -6.61 15.30 -16.68
CA GLY A 109 -6.89 14.47 -17.87
C GLY A 109 -5.88 13.35 -18.11
N ASN A 110 -5.14 12.94 -17.07
CA ASN A 110 -4.17 11.86 -17.18
C ASN A 110 -4.86 10.52 -17.53
N VAL A 111 -4.33 9.81 -18.52
CA VAL A 111 -4.83 8.48 -18.89
C VAL A 111 -4.24 7.42 -17.96
N PHE A 112 -5.12 6.67 -17.30
CA PHE A 112 -4.74 5.49 -16.54
C PHE A 112 -4.74 4.24 -17.44
N ASP A 113 -3.56 3.72 -17.77
CA ASP A 113 -3.40 2.42 -18.40
C ASP A 113 -3.09 1.39 -17.32
N VAL A 114 -4.06 0.50 -17.06
CA VAL A 114 -3.95 -0.55 -16.03
C VAL A 114 -2.67 -1.38 -16.15
N ARG A 115 -2.15 -1.57 -17.38
CA ARG A 115 -0.95 -2.36 -17.66
C ARG A 115 0.34 -1.56 -17.51
N ARG A 116 0.32 -0.25 -17.81
CA ARG A 116 1.53 0.57 -17.96
C ARG A 116 1.74 1.61 -16.88
N THR A 117 0.68 2.21 -16.35
CA THR A 117 0.80 3.30 -15.37
C THR A 117 1.50 2.79 -14.10
N PRO A 118 2.62 3.38 -13.66
CA PRO A 118 3.33 2.90 -12.47
C PRO A 118 2.49 3.00 -11.20
N SER A 119 2.85 2.20 -10.21
CA SER A 119 2.45 2.42 -8.83
C SER A 119 3.35 3.45 -8.17
N TYR A 120 2.74 4.41 -7.48
CA TYR A 120 3.41 5.49 -6.76
C TYR A 120 3.31 5.34 -5.22
N THR A 121 2.84 4.20 -4.74
CA THR A 121 2.59 3.92 -3.31
C THR A 121 3.74 3.18 -2.63
N GLY A 122 4.90 3.07 -3.29
CA GLY A 122 6.10 2.45 -2.75
C GLY A 122 6.76 1.50 -3.76
N ILE A 123 8.05 1.24 -3.57
CA ILE A 123 8.81 0.39 -4.49
C ILE A 123 8.33 -1.07 -4.48
N LEU A 124 7.91 -1.59 -3.32
CA LEU A 124 7.38 -2.95 -3.21
C LEU A 124 6.09 -3.13 -4.01
N THR A 125 5.21 -2.11 -4.04
CA THR A 125 3.94 -2.20 -4.75
C THR A 125 4.12 -2.16 -6.27
N GLU A 126 5.06 -1.36 -6.77
CA GLU A 126 5.44 -1.38 -8.19
C GLU A 126 6.17 -2.68 -8.56
N PHE A 127 7.01 -3.21 -7.68
CA PHE A 127 7.65 -4.52 -7.87
C PHE A 127 6.60 -5.64 -7.97
N ALA A 128 5.62 -5.67 -7.06
CA ALA A 128 4.52 -6.63 -7.07
C ALA A 128 3.69 -6.52 -8.36
N ARG A 129 3.34 -5.30 -8.79
CA ARG A 129 2.58 -5.06 -10.03
C ARG A 129 3.24 -5.63 -11.28
N ARG A 130 4.56 -5.72 -11.30
CA ARG A 130 5.34 -6.26 -12.43
C ARG A 130 5.57 -7.76 -12.37
N GLN A 131 5.15 -8.45 -11.31
CA GLN A 131 5.33 -9.88 -11.23
C GLN A 131 4.40 -10.63 -12.19
N ARG A 132 4.87 -11.80 -12.63
CA ARG A 132 4.03 -12.72 -13.39
C ARG A 132 2.83 -13.14 -12.53
N GLY A 133 1.64 -13.14 -13.13
CA GLY A 133 0.40 -13.48 -12.44
C GLY A 133 -0.22 -12.34 -11.63
N ALA A 134 0.42 -11.16 -11.57
CA ALA A 134 -0.20 -9.97 -11.01
C ALA A 134 -1.37 -9.50 -11.87
N VAL A 135 -2.50 -9.23 -11.21
CA VAL A 135 -3.70 -8.65 -11.81
C VAL A 135 -3.99 -7.34 -11.12
N ARG A 136 -4.24 -6.28 -11.89
CA ARG A 136 -4.54 -4.95 -11.35
C ARG A 136 -5.96 -4.56 -11.69
N SER A 137 -6.68 -4.04 -10.70
CA SER A 137 -8.03 -3.53 -10.88
C SER A 137 -8.06 -2.24 -11.68
N LEU A 138 -9.14 -2.04 -12.43
CA LEU A 138 -9.32 -0.88 -13.30
C LEU A 138 -10.03 0.24 -12.55
N HIS A 139 -9.27 1.06 -11.81
CA HIS A 139 -9.78 2.32 -11.24
C HIS A 139 -8.71 3.41 -11.35
N PRO A 140 -9.01 4.58 -11.92
CA PRO A 140 -8.00 5.57 -12.33
C PRO A 140 -7.26 6.28 -11.18
N THR A 141 -7.57 5.97 -9.92
CA THR A 141 -7.00 6.66 -8.74
C THR A 141 -6.70 5.70 -7.59
N LYS A 142 -7.57 4.71 -7.35
CA LYS A 142 -7.44 3.76 -6.22
C LYS A 142 -7.21 2.31 -6.62
N SER A 143 -6.68 2.04 -7.82
CA SER A 143 -6.43 0.66 -8.25
C SER A 143 -5.57 -0.14 -7.26
N VAL A 144 -5.79 -1.45 -7.27
CA VAL A 144 -5.16 -2.45 -6.40
C VAL A 144 -4.54 -3.51 -7.29
N CYS A 145 -3.34 -3.95 -6.95
CA CYS A 145 -2.69 -5.10 -7.56
C CYS A 145 -2.88 -6.31 -6.65
N ALA A 146 -3.24 -7.47 -7.21
CA ALA A 146 -3.39 -8.74 -6.50
C ALA A 146 -2.59 -9.85 -7.18
N ILE A 147 -2.05 -10.79 -6.40
CA ILE A 147 -1.30 -11.95 -6.87
C ILE A 147 -1.78 -13.17 -6.07
N GLY A 148 -2.31 -14.19 -6.74
CA GLY A 148 -2.87 -15.39 -6.13
C GLY A 148 -4.15 -15.87 -6.82
N PRO A 149 -4.78 -16.96 -6.34
CA PRO A 149 -5.96 -17.55 -6.94
C PRO A 149 -7.16 -16.60 -7.01
N ALA A 150 -7.36 -15.73 -6.02
CA ALA A 150 -8.47 -14.78 -5.98
C ALA A 150 -8.21 -13.49 -6.80
N ALA A 151 -7.00 -13.31 -7.34
CA ALA A 151 -6.56 -12.03 -7.91
C ALA A 151 -7.48 -11.53 -9.05
N LYS A 152 -7.93 -12.42 -9.93
CA LYS A 152 -8.83 -12.05 -11.04
C LYS A 152 -10.20 -11.61 -10.53
N GLU A 153 -10.79 -12.38 -9.65
CA GLU A 153 -12.13 -12.14 -9.13
C GLU A 153 -12.20 -10.84 -8.31
N ILE A 154 -11.24 -10.66 -7.40
CA ILE A 154 -11.26 -9.52 -6.49
C ILE A 154 -11.04 -8.19 -7.22
N THR A 155 -10.31 -8.22 -8.34
CA THR A 155 -10.00 -7.01 -9.12
C THR A 155 -10.96 -6.71 -10.28
N ALA A 156 -11.87 -7.64 -10.60
CA ALA A 156 -12.64 -7.61 -11.84
C ALA A 156 -13.58 -6.41 -12.01
N THR A 157 -14.22 -5.95 -10.94
CA THR A 157 -15.39 -5.04 -11.02
C THR A 157 -15.10 -3.61 -10.62
N HIS A 158 -13.86 -3.26 -10.32
CA HIS A 158 -13.52 -1.93 -9.77
C HIS A 158 -13.79 -0.75 -10.73
N HIS A 159 -13.99 -1.03 -12.01
CA HIS A 159 -14.37 -0.04 -13.02
C HIS A 159 -15.86 0.27 -13.03
N LEU A 160 -16.68 -0.58 -12.38
CA LEU A 160 -18.11 -0.39 -12.20
C LEU A 160 -18.42 0.44 -10.95
N SER A 161 -17.42 0.68 -10.11
CA SER A 161 -17.51 1.44 -8.88
C SER A 161 -17.75 2.94 -9.14
N PRO A 162 -18.90 3.53 -8.78
CA PRO A 162 -19.06 4.97 -8.71
C PRO A 162 -18.13 5.62 -7.67
N TYR A 163 -17.79 4.89 -6.59
CA TYR A 163 -16.89 5.37 -5.54
C TYR A 163 -15.70 4.41 -5.33
N PRO A 164 -14.50 4.91 -4.99
CA PRO A 164 -13.30 4.08 -5.04
C PRO A 164 -13.25 2.89 -4.07
N TYR A 165 -14.09 2.87 -3.04
CA TYR A 165 -14.06 1.86 -1.98
C TYR A 165 -15.42 1.16 -1.77
N ASP A 166 -16.34 1.29 -2.73
CA ASP A 166 -17.67 0.68 -2.68
C ASP A 166 -17.66 -0.86 -2.85
N THR A 167 -18.85 -1.46 -2.93
CA THR A 167 -19.06 -2.92 -3.05
C THR A 167 -18.42 -3.57 -4.28
N CYS A 168 -18.18 -2.80 -5.33
CA CYS A 168 -17.50 -3.27 -6.53
C CYS A 168 -15.96 -3.20 -6.41
N SER A 169 -15.44 -2.54 -5.37
CA SER A 169 -14.02 -2.34 -5.14
C SER A 169 -13.32 -3.58 -4.55
N PRO A 170 -12.01 -3.78 -4.82
CA PRO A 170 -11.22 -4.82 -4.18
C PRO A 170 -11.10 -4.65 -2.66
N TYR A 171 -11.30 -3.44 -2.15
CA TYR A 171 -11.22 -3.15 -0.72
C TYR A 171 -12.42 -3.73 0.01
N TYR A 172 -13.62 -3.46 -0.49
CA TYR A 172 -14.84 -4.00 0.08
C TYR A 172 -14.86 -5.53 0.01
N LYS A 173 -14.50 -6.10 -1.15
CA LYS A 173 -14.40 -7.55 -1.31
C LYS A 173 -13.38 -8.20 -0.38
N LEU A 174 -12.30 -7.51 -0.04
CA LEU A 174 -11.36 -8.01 0.95
C LEU A 174 -11.98 -8.05 2.35
N ILE A 175 -12.74 -7.03 2.74
CA ILE A 175 -13.47 -7.00 4.02
C ILE A 175 -14.51 -8.14 4.07
N GLU A 176 -15.36 -8.24 3.04
CA GLU A 176 -16.37 -9.29 2.92
C GLU A 176 -15.77 -10.70 2.96
N GLY A 177 -14.59 -10.87 2.34
CA GLY A 177 -13.85 -12.13 2.33
C GLY A 177 -13.11 -12.46 3.63
N GLY A 178 -13.27 -11.64 4.69
CA GLY A 178 -12.56 -11.83 5.96
C GLY A 178 -11.03 -11.68 5.85
N GLY A 179 -10.56 -10.89 4.88
CA GLY A 179 -9.14 -10.72 4.61
C GLY A 179 -8.42 -9.91 5.68
N LYS A 180 -7.09 -10.05 5.71
CA LYS A 180 -6.20 -9.39 6.68
C LYS A 180 -5.58 -8.14 6.07
N ILE A 181 -5.33 -7.12 6.88
CA ILE A 181 -4.62 -5.90 6.47
C ILE A 181 -3.38 -5.76 7.33
N ILE A 182 -2.20 -5.81 6.71
CA ILE A 182 -0.92 -5.69 7.42
C ILE A 182 -0.14 -4.44 7.01
N GLY A 183 0.60 -3.89 7.96
CA GLY A 183 1.49 -2.75 7.77
C GLY A 183 2.95 -3.14 7.94
N LEU A 184 3.77 -2.89 6.92
CA LEU A 184 5.21 -3.20 6.92
C LEU A 184 6.02 -1.91 6.81
N GLY A 185 6.56 -1.42 7.92
CA GLY A 185 7.32 -0.15 7.96
C GLY A 185 6.48 1.08 7.59
N ALA A 186 5.15 0.94 7.55
CA ALA A 186 4.21 2.00 7.24
C ALA A 186 3.35 2.36 8.45
N THR A 187 3.00 3.63 8.57
CA THR A 187 2.08 4.10 9.61
C THR A 187 0.63 3.75 9.28
N THR A 188 -0.19 3.50 10.30
CA THR A 188 -1.64 3.21 10.17
C THR A 188 -2.47 4.40 9.65
N ASN A 189 -1.90 5.60 9.60
CA ASN A 189 -2.57 6.81 9.11
C ASN A 189 -3.02 6.76 7.63
N TYR A 190 -2.61 5.74 6.87
CA TYR A 190 -2.93 5.58 5.45
C TYR A 190 -3.78 4.33 5.15
N ILE A 191 -4.38 3.73 6.17
CA ILE A 191 -5.26 2.58 6.01
C ILE A 191 -6.44 3.00 5.12
N SER A 192 -6.49 2.44 3.91
CA SER A 192 -7.47 2.84 2.89
C SER A 192 -8.88 2.30 3.19
N PHE A 193 -8.99 1.39 4.15
CA PHE A 193 -10.23 0.66 4.47
C PHE A 193 -11.24 1.45 5.31
N GLY A 194 -10.82 2.54 5.97
CA GLY A 194 -11.77 3.42 6.66
C GLY A 194 -12.81 4.01 5.69
N TYR A 195 -12.38 4.31 4.46
CA TYR A 195 -13.25 4.84 3.40
C TYR A 195 -14.25 3.81 2.86
N CYS A 196 -14.05 2.51 3.12
CA CYS A 196 -15.06 1.51 2.74
C CYS A 196 -16.36 1.71 3.50
N VAL A 197 -16.31 2.24 4.73
CA VAL A 197 -17.51 2.57 5.50
C VAL A 197 -18.21 3.79 4.88
N ASP A 198 -17.44 4.79 4.45
CA ASP A 198 -17.98 6.01 3.84
C ASP A 198 -18.65 5.71 2.48
N ASP A 199 -18.04 4.84 1.66
CA ASP A 199 -18.49 4.56 0.29
C ASP A 199 -19.54 3.41 0.20
N ALA A 200 -19.76 2.66 1.28
CA ALA A 200 -20.75 1.57 1.33
C ALA A 200 -22.14 2.02 1.83
N LEU A 201 -22.25 3.22 2.39
CA LEU A 201 -23.50 3.84 2.86
C LEU A 201 -24.10 4.75 1.77
#